data_AF-A0A226D6B5-F1
#
_entry.id   AF-A0A226D6B5-F1
#
_cell.length_a   1.000
_cell.length_b   1.000
_cell.length_c   1.000
_cell.angle_alpha   90.00
_cell.angle_beta   90.00
_cell.angle_gamma   90.00
#
_symmetry.space_group_name_H-M   'P 1'
#
loop_
_entity.id
_entity.type
_entity.pdbx_description
1 polymer ?
#
loop_
_entity_poly.entity_id
_entity_poly.type
_entity_poly.pdbx_seq_one_letter_code
_entity_poly.pdbx_strand_id
1 'polypeptide(L)'
;MVVTPLMWKSMDLLTNTYELIWRNPLEWDVTKLEKKLNKASQLQKSNMRDVIGLILNLVSPLAGFFALFFYFFGCLSLQLDPYSQAEYLLEENGFILSIPIRFLFFFLRYTQCLLFLQAARTISLLICVPTMATYLGLACVSAMDSSAPLDTILFHPAVSGTMFFGLVLSVLFNLAALKLLSRIPMTLYPLFPAVAAFILVIIDVMLPILIDVFKNCKSLEAKWRNILGLSEDKKHLKTKLQSLRTPRIYAGTARGHDIGHGCVI
;
A
#
# COMPACT_ATOMS: atom_id res chain seq x y z
N MET A 1 36.20 31.98 7.04
CA MET A 1 35.05 32.16 6.13
C MET A 1 34.62 33.61 6.22
N VAL A 2 34.80 34.38 5.15
CA VAL A 2 34.46 35.81 5.12
C VAL A 2 33.00 35.93 4.75
N VAL A 3 32.17 36.40 5.67
CA VAL A 3 30.75 36.66 5.44
C VAL A 3 30.63 37.89 4.55
N THR A 4 30.05 37.74 3.36
CA THR A 4 29.93 38.83 2.40
C THR A 4 28.81 39.80 2.79
N PRO A 5 28.91 41.10 2.45
CA PRO A 5 27.86 42.10 2.73
C PRO A 5 26.49 41.73 2.14
N LEU A 6 26.46 40.90 1.09
CA LEU A 6 25.24 40.39 0.48
C LEU A 6 24.46 39.44 1.41
N MET A 7 25.18 38.70 2.26
CA MET A 7 24.60 37.73 3.18
C MET A 7 23.92 38.41 4.37
N TRP A 8 24.51 39.50 4.88
CA TRP A 8 23.88 40.35 5.90
C TRP A 8 22.60 41.00 5.38
N LYS A 9 22.62 41.49 4.14
CA LYS A 9 21.45 42.10 3.52
C LYS A 9 20.30 41.10 3.28
N SER A 10 20.59 39.81 3.09
CA SER A 10 19.54 38.78 3.02
C SER A 10 19.00 38.41 4.40
N MET A 11 19.84 38.46 5.44
CA MET A 11 19.45 38.19 6.82
C MET A 11 18.56 39.32 7.39
N ASP A 12 18.85 40.58 7.06
CA ASP A 12 18.00 41.73 7.40
C ASP A 12 16.68 41.72 6.63
N LEU A 13 16.68 41.26 5.38
CA LEU A 13 15.43 41.03 4.63
C LEU A 13 14.59 39.93 5.26
N LEU A 14 15.23 38.83 5.71
CA LEU A 14 14.53 37.76 6.43
C LEU A 14 13.87 38.34 7.69
N THR A 15 14.63 39.09 8.49
CA THR A 15 14.17 39.60 9.79
C THR A 15 13.00 40.58 9.64
N ASN A 16 13.04 41.47 8.64
CA ASN A 16 11.90 42.36 8.31
C ASN A 16 10.68 41.61 7.74
N THR A 17 10.89 40.47 7.08
CA THR A 17 9.77 39.65 6.56
C THR A 17 9.09 38.89 7.70
N TYR A 18 9.80 38.54 8.78
CA TYR A 18 9.23 37.89 9.96
C TYR A 18 8.42 38.85 10.85
N GLU A 19 8.71 40.15 10.88
CA GLU A 19 7.90 41.12 11.64
C GLU A 19 6.51 41.37 11.02
N LEU A 20 6.34 41.08 9.73
CA LEU A 20 5.06 41.11 9.03
C LEU A 20 4.27 39.79 9.15
N ILE A 21 4.82 38.77 9.79
CA ILE A 21 4.10 37.54 10.13
C ILE A 21 3.23 37.80 11.37
N TRP A 22 2.06 38.37 11.10
CA TRP A 22 0.81 38.22 11.83
C TRP A 22 0.81 38.49 13.35
N ARG A 23 0.54 39.75 13.71
CA ARG A 23 -0.17 40.09 14.96
C ARG A 23 -1.66 40.31 14.67
N ASN A 24 -2.42 39.22 14.85
CA ASN A 24 -3.88 38.97 14.83
C ASN A 24 -4.83 40.18 15.06
N PRO A 25 -6.10 40.18 14.56
CA PRO A 25 -7.17 39.56 15.35
C PRO A 25 -8.39 39.01 14.56
N LEU A 26 -8.73 37.74 14.79
CA LEU A 26 -10.13 37.34 14.92
C LEU A 26 -10.23 36.50 16.19
N GLU A 27 -10.95 37.00 17.20
CA GLU A 27 -11.25 36.30 18.46
C GLU A 27 -12.24 35.13 18.25
N TRP A 28 -12.02 34.32 17.22
CA TRP A 28 -12.27 32.91 17.45
C TRP A 28 -11.19 32.44 18.40
N ASP A 29 -11.58 31.81 19.51
CA ASP A 29 -10.64 31.08 20.36
C ASP A 29 -10.18 29.82 19.60
N VAL A 30 -9.48 30.05 18.48
CA VAL A 30 -8.87 29.04 17.60
C VAL A 30 -8.00 28.13 18.44
N THR A 31 -7.36 28.65 19.49
CA THR A 31 -6.55 27.83 20.40
C THR A 31 -7.37 26.77 21.13
N LYS A 32 -8.62 27.08 21.52
CA LYS A 32 -9.51 26.14 22.22
C LYS A 32 -10.17 25.15 21.27
N LEU A 33 -10.52 25.58 20.05
CA LEU A 33 -11.04 24.69 19.00
C LEU A 33 -9.94 23.76 18.46
N GLU A 34 -8.75 24.29 18.22
CA GLU A 34 -7.56 23.57 17.78
C GLU A 34 -7.11 22.57 18.85
N LYS A 35 -7.14 22.93 20.14
CA LYS A 35 -6.89 21.96 21.22
C LYS A 35 -7.91 20.83 21.24
N LYS A 36 -9.21 21.12 21.07
CA LYS A 36 -10.25 20.07 21.04
C LYS A 36 -10.15 19.19 19.80
N LEU A 37 -9.91 19.78 18.64
CA LEU A 37 -9.77 19.08 17.37
C LEU A 37 -8.48 18.25 17.34
N ASN A 38 -7.36 18.80 17.84
CA ASN A 38 -6.10 18.06 17.98
C ASN A 38 -6.26 16.92 18.97
N LYS A 39 -6.95 17.10 20.10
CA LYS A 39 -7.15 16.00 21.07
C LYS A 39 -8.01 14.87 20.50
N ALA A 40 -9.10 15.19 19.79
CA ALA A 40 -9.96 14.20 19.15
C ALA A 40 -9.24 13.49 17.98
N SER A 41 -8.53 14.24 17.15
CA SER A 41 -7.73 13.72 16.03
C SER A 41 -6.60 12.81 16.54
N GLN A 42 -5.88 13.22 17.59
CA GLN A 42 -4.80 12.43 18.18
C GLN A 42 -5.31 11.10 18.76
N LEU A 43 -6.46 11.11 19.45
CA LEU A 43 -7.05 9.91 20.03
C LEU A 43 -7.53 8.92 18.96
N GLN A 44 -8.15 9.42 17.89
CA GLN A 44 -8.57 8.59 16.77
C GLN A 44 -7.36 8.02 16.01
N LYS A 45 -6.28 8.80 15.89
CA LYS A 45 -5.03 8.41 15.21
C LYS A 45 -4.20 7.43 16.02
N SER A 46 -4.29 7.41 17.36
CA SER A 46 -3.62 6.39 18.18
C SER A 46 -4.32 5.03 18.05
N ASN A 47 -5.65 4.99 18.19
CA ASN A 47 -6.38 3.72 18.11
C ASN A 47 -6.28 3.05 16.73
N MET A 48 -6.36 3.81 15.64
CA MET A 48 -6.19 3.26 14.28
C MET A 48 -4.79 2.68 14.04
N ARG A 49 -3.76 3.28 14.65
CA ARG A 49 -2.38 2.78 14.54
C ARG A 49 -2.20 1.42 15.16
N ASP A 50 -2.73 1.27 16.37
CA ASP A 50 -2.60 0.03 17.12
C ASP A 50 -3.32 -1.11 16.42
N VAL A 51 -4.50 -0.84 15.83
CA VAL A 51 -5.25 -1.85 15.06
C VAL A 51 -4.51 -2.28 13.79
N ILE A 52 -3.99 -1.34 13.01
CA ILE A 52 -3.25 -1.68 11.77
C ILE A 52 -1.96 -2.43 12.10
N GLY A 53 -1.22 -1.99 13.12
CA GLY A 53 -0.02 -2.68 13.59
C GLY A 53 -0.34 -4.10 14.08
N LEU A 54 -1.43 -4.28 14.82
CA LEU A 54 -1.90 -5.58 15.26
C LEU A 54 -2.26 -6.49 14.07
N ILE A 55 -2.99 -5.97 13.08
CA ILE A 55 -3.36 -6.73 11.87
C ILE A 55 -2.12 -7.16 11.10
N LEU A 56 -1.18 -6.24 10.84
CA LEU A 56 0.07 -6.56 10.13
C LEU A 56 0.90 -7.60 10.87
N ASN A 57 0.97 -7.50 12.20
CA ASN A 57 1.71 -8.44 13.03
C ASN A 57 1.01 -9.81 13.11
N LEU A 58 -0.31 -9.87 12.91
CA LEU A 58 -1.08 -11.11 12.86
C LEU A 58 -0.99 -11.80 11.48
N VAL A 59 -0.97 -11.02 10.39
CA VAL A 59 -0.90 -11.53 9.02
C VAL A 59 0.39 -12.32 8.76
N SER A 60 1.52 -11.87 9.29
CA SER A 60 2.83 -12.51 9.07
C SER A 60 2.93 -13.96 9.62
N PRO A 61 2.63 -14.23 10.91
CA PRO A 61 2.63 -15.59 11.44
C PRO A 61 1.52 -16.45 10.83
N LEU A 62 0.37 -15.86 10.48
CA LEU A 62 -0.70 -16.58 9.81
C LEU A 62 -0.26 -17.09 8.42
N ALA A 63 0.45 -16.27 7.65
CA ALA A 63 1.02 -16.69 6.36
C ALA A 63 2.04 -17.83 6.52
N GLY A 64 2.88 -17.79 7.56
CA GLY A 64 3.80 -18.88 7.89
C GLY A 64 3.06 -20.16 8.28
N PHE A 65 2.02 -20.05 9.11
CA PHE A 65 1.18 -21.18 9.50
C PHE A 65 0.48 -21.81 8.29
N PHE A 66 -0.07 -20.99 7.39
CA PHE A 66 -0.67 -21.47 6.14
C PHE A 66 0.35 -22.24 5.30
N ALA A 67 1.57 -21.73 5.13
CA ALA A 67 2.60 -22.41 4.36
C ALA A 67 3.00 -23.76 4.95
N LEU A 68 3.11 -23.84 6.28
CA LEU A 68 3.35 -25.11 6.98
C LEU A 68 2.17 -26.08 6.81
N PHE A 69 0.95 -25.59 6.92
CA PHE A 69 -0.25 -26.38 6.69
C PHE A 69 -0.30 -26.94 5.27
N PHE A 70 -0.04 -26.10 4.25
CA PHE A 70 0.05 -26.52 2.85
C PHE A 70 1.17 -27.53 2.62
N TYR A 71 2.32 -27.39 3.28
CA TYR A 71 3.41 -28.35 3.19
C TYR A 71 3.01 -29.70 3.81
N PHE A 72 2.46 -29.72 5.02
CA PHE A 72 2.05 -30.95 5.69
C PHE A 72 0.92 -31.65 4.93
N PHE A 73 -0.16 -30.94 4.59
CA PHE A 73 -1.26 -31.57 3.88
C PHE A 73 -0.93 -31.88 2.42
N GLY A 74 -0.28 -30.96 1.70
CA GLY A 74 0.04 -31.14 0.28
C GLY A 74 1.17 -32.14 0.04
N CYS A 75 2.32 -31.96 0.71
CA CYS A 75 3.48 -32.81 0.46
C CYS A 75 3.39 -34.13 1.23
N LEU A 76 3.09 -34.11 2.54
CA LEU A 76 3.12 -35.34 3.34
C LEU A 76 1.86 -36.19 3.15
N SER A 77 0.66 -35.60 3.20
CA SER A 77 -0.58 -36.39 3.12
C SER A 77 -0.92 -36.83 1.71
N LEU A 78 -0.57 -36.02 0.70
CA LEU A 78 -1.06 -36.22 -0.67
C LEU A 78 0.04 -36.55 -1.68
N GLN A 79 1.30 -36.56 -1.25
CA GLN A 79 2.45 -36.89 -2.10
C GLN A 79 2.47 -36.07 -3.40
N LEU A 80 1.97 -34.83 -3.35
CA LEU A 80 1.93 -33.90 -4.49
C LEU A 80 3.29 -33.25 -4.76
N ASP A 81 4.32 -33.61 -4.00
CA ASP A 81 5.67 -33.12 -4.23
C ASP A 81 6.25 -33.71 -5.53
N PRO A 82 7.05 -32.91 -6.27
CA PRO A 82 7.68 -33.36 -7.51
C PRO A 82 8.61 -34.57 -7.30
N TYR A 83 9.08 -34.80 -6.07
CA TYR A 83 9.93 -35.94 -5.75
C TYR A 83 9.14 -37.25 -5.62
N SER A 84 7.97 -37.23 -4.99
CA SER A 84 7.04 -38.37 -5.00
C SER A 84 6.59 -38.72 -6.42
N GLN A 85 6.33 -37.73 -7.27
CA GLN A 85 6.02 -37.97 -8.68
C GLN A 85 7.22 -38.56 -9.44
N ALA A 86 8.43 -38.07 -9.17
CA ALA A 86 9.64 -38.62 -9.76
C ALA A 86 9.91 -40.06 -9.32
N GLU A 87 9.67 -40.38 -8.04
CA GLU A 87 9.79 -41.73 -7.49
C GLU A 87 8.80 -42.69 -8.19
N TYR A 88 7.54 -42.28 -8.33
CA TYR A 88 6.52 -43.04 -9.07
C TYR A 88 6.92 -43.29 -10.53
N LEU A 89 7.40 -42.25 -11.23
CA LEU A 89 7.84 -42.38 -12.63
C LEU A 89 9.08 -43.26 -12.79
N LEU A 90 10.01 -43.26 -11.82
CA LEU A 90 11.17 -44.15 -11.88
C LEU A 90 10.78 -45.62 -11.67
N GLU A 91 9.88 -45.88 -10.71
CA GLU A 91 9.38 -47.23 -10.45
C GLU A 91 8.58 -47.79 -11.64
N GLU A 92 7.78 -46.95 -12.30
CA GLU A 92 7.03 -47.31 -13.52
C GLU A 92 7.96 -47.72 -14.68
N ASN A 93 9.15 -47.12 -14.76
CA ASN A 93 10.18 -47.47 -15.75
C ASN A 93 11.02 -48.71 -15.36
N GLY A 94 10.68 -49.40 -14.25
CA GLY A 94 11.34 -50.62 -13.81
C GLY A 94 12.64 -50.40 -13.03
N PHE A 95 12.94 -49.16 -12.61
CA PHE A 95 14.10 -48.90 -11.75
C PHE A 95 13.77 -49.28 -10.30
N ILE A 96 14.47 -50.29 -9.77
CA ILE A 96 14.40 -50.62 -8.34
C ILE A 96 15.26 -49.61 -7.58
N LEU A 97 14.62 -48.63 -6.94
CA LEU A 97 15.34 -47.65 -6.12
C LEU A 97 16.00 -48.34 -4.93
N SER A 98 17.31 -48.13 -4.79
CA SER A 98 18.04 -48.58 -3.60
C SER A 98 17.67 -47.72 -2.39
N ILE A 99 17.73 -48.32 -1.20
CA ILE A 99 17.48 -47.67 0.11
C ILE A 99 18.16 -46.30 0.26
N PRO A 100 19.45 -46.10 -0.12
CA PRO A 100 20.09 -44.79 0.02
C PRO A 100 19.45 -43.71 -0.86
N ILE A 101 18.91 -44.07 -2.03
CA ILE A 101 18.26 -43.10 -2.93
C ILE A 101 16.92 -42.64 -2.31
N ARG A 102 16.14 -43.56 -1.73
CA ARG A 102 14.91 -43.18 -1.00
C ARG A 102 15.20 -42.24 0.19
N PHE A 103 16.30 -42.50 0.90
CA PHE A 103 16.74 -41.61 1.99
C PHE A 103 17.16 -40.22 1.48
N LEU A 104 17.81 -40.15 0.31
CA LEU A 104 18.13 -38.87 -0.35
C LEU A 104 16.87 -38.10 -0.74
N PHE A 105 15.87 -38.76 -1.30
CA PHE A 105 14.57 -38.14 -1.61
C PHE A 105 13.85 -37.61 -0.37
N PHE A 106 13.94 -38.31 0.76
CA PHE A 106 13.42 -37.83 2.03
C PHE A 106 14.08 -36.51 2.47
N PHE A 107 15.40 -36.39 2.34
CA PHE A 107 16.09 -35.12 2.60
C PHE A 107 15.71 -34.00 1.63
N LEU A 108 15.53 -34.32 0.35
CA LEU A 108 15.04 -33.37 -0.66
C LEU A 108 13.61 -32.89 -0.36
N ARG A 109 12.74 -33.76 0.14
CA ARG A 109 11.40 -33.35 0.63
C ARG A 109 11.49 -32.44 1.85
N TYR A 110 12.47 -32.64 2.73
CA TYR A 110 12.69 -31.77 3.89
C TYR A 110 13.19 -30.38 3.46
N THR A 111 14.08 -30.28 2.47
CA THR A 111 14.55 -28.97 1.98
C THR A 111 13.45 -28.16 1.30
N GLN A 112 12.43 -28.80 0.73
CA GLN A 112 11.23 -28.10 0.23
C GLN A 112 10.47 -27.35 1.32
N CYS A 113 10.46 -27.84 2.56
CA CYS A 113 9.85 -27.12 3.68
C CYS A 113 10.47 -25.72 3.84
N LEU A 114 11.80 -25.62 3.71
CA LEU A 114 12.51 -24.34 3.76
C LEU A 114 12.13 -23.43 2.60
N LEU A 115 11.96 -23.98 1.38
CA LEU A 115 11.52 -23.21 0.22
C LEU A 115 10.10 -22.66 0.41
N PHE A 116 9.17 -23.44 0.97
CA PHE A 116 7.82 -22.98 1.28
C PHE A 116 7.82 -21.89 2.36
N LEU A 117 8.60 -22.06 3.42
CA LEU A 117 8.75 -21.04 4.46
C LEU A 117 9.36 -19.74 3.89
N GLN A 118 10.32 -19.86 2.99
CA GLN A 118 10.93 -18.72 2.31
C GLN A 118 9.96 -18.03 1.33
N ALA A 119 9.14 -18.79 0.61
CA ALA A 119 8.09 -18.25 -0.24
C ALA A 119 7.05 -17.48 0.59
N ALA A 120 6.61 -18.06 1.71
CA ALA A 120 5.68 -17.43 2.64
C ALA A 120 6.24 -16.11 3.20
N ARG A 121 7.52 -16.11 3.58
CA ARG A 121 8.23 -14.90 4.04
C ARG A 121 8.30 -13.84 2.94
N THR A 122 8.60 -14.24 1.71
CA THR A 122 8.65 -13.33 0.56
C THR A 122 7.28 -12.71 0.27
N ILE A 123 6.20 -13.50 0.32
CA ILE A 123 4.82 -13.00 0.15
C ILE A 123 4.44 -12.06 1.29
N SER A 124 4.76 -12.41 2.53
CA SER A 124 4.51 -11.54 3.69
C SER A 124 5.26 -10.21 3.54
N LEU A 125 6.52 -10.22 3.11
CA LEU A 125 7.28 -8.99 2.83
C LEU A 125 6.67 -8.20 1.68
N LEU A 126 6.22 -8.87 0.62
CA LEU A 126 5.60 -8.24 -0.54
C LEU A 126 4.28 -7.53 -0.17
N ILE A 127 3.55 -8.02 0.83
CA ILE A 127 2.34 -7.37 1.35
C ILE A 127 2.70 -6.28 2.36
N CYS A 128 3.57 -6.59 3.33
CA CYS A 128 3.89 -5.68 4.43
C CYS A 128 4.65 -4.43 3.97
N VAL A 129 5.58 -4.55 3.01
CA VAL A 129 6.40 -3.40 2.55
C VAL A 129 5.53 -2.31 1.91
N PRO A 130 4.64 -2.61 0.94
CA PRO A 130 3.70 -1.62 0.41
C PRO A 130 2.78 -1.03 1.47
N THR A 131 2.24 -1.86 2.39
CA THR A 131 1.36 -1.36 3.46
C THR A 131 2.09 -0.43 4.42
N MET A 132 3.34 -0.75 4.78
CA MET A 132 4.16 0.13 5.61
C MET A 132 4.60 1.39 4.87
N ALA A 133 4.92 1.28 3.58
CA ALA A 133 5.26 2.44 2.75
C ALA A 133 4.06 3.40 2.61
N THR A 134 2.85 2.86 2.41
CA THR A 134 1.62 3.66 2.44
C THR A 134 1.35 4.22 3.83
N TYR A 135 1.55 3.44 4.89
CA TYR A 135 1.37 3.98 6.23
C TYR A 135 2.33 5.15 6.53
N LEU A 136 3.61 5.00 6.20
CA LEU A 136 4.63 6.01 6.40
C LEU A 136 4.37 7.24 5.52
N GLY A 137 3.97 7.04 4.26
CA GLY A 137 3.58 8.14 3.37
C GLY A 137 2.42 8.96 3.93
N LEU A 138 1.39 8.31 4.49
CA LEU A 138 0.29 9.02 5.17
C LEU A 138 0.76 9.74 6.42
N ALA A 139 1.65 9.13 7.20
CA ALA A 139 2.22 9.77 8.38
C ALA A 139 3.01 11.03 7.99
N CYS A 140 3.86 10.96 6.97
CA CYS A 140 4.60 12.09 6.42
C CYS A 140 3.67 13.20 5.91
N VAL A 141 2.65 12.86 5.11
CA VAL A 141 1.65 13.82 4.63
C VAL A 141 0.94 14.51 5.80
N SER A 142 0.58 13.74 6.84
CA SER A 142 -0.08 14.29 8.02
C SER A 142 0.83 15.14 8.91
N ALA A 143 2.15 14.92 8.85
CA ALA A 143 3.14 15.71 9.59
C ALA A 143 3.56 16.96 8.82
N MET A 144 3.54 16.89 7.48
CA MET A 144 3.82 17.99 6.57
C MET A 144 2.58 18.84 6.27
N ASP A 145 1.60 18.90 7.16
CA ASP A 145 0.39 19.73 7.02
C ASP A 145 0.70 21.26 7.01
N SER A 146 1.98 21.66 6.92
CA SER A 146 2.42 23.01 6.54
C SER A 146 3.18 23.12 5.21
N SER A 147 3.65 22.00 4.61
CA SER A 147 4.49 22.00 3.40
C SER A 147 4.77 20.59 2.83
N ALA A 148 3.92 20.05 1.94
CA ALA A 148 4.32 19.66 0.57
C ALA A 148 3.32 18.69 -0.16
N PRO A 149 3.27 18.73 -1.51
CA PRO A 149 2.40 17.91 -2.38
C PRO A 149 3.01 16.63 -2.97
N LEU A 150 4.30 16.35 -2.72
CA LEU A 150 5.02 15.33 -3.49
C LEU A 150 4.56 13.90 -3.13
N ASP A 151 4.08 13.70 -1.91
CA ASP A 151 3.80 12.37 -1.35
C ASP A 151 2.45 11.79 -1.81
N THR A 152 1.51 12.64 -2.23
CA THR A 152 0.20 12.20 -2.75
C THR A 152 0.33 11.49 -4.10
N ILE A 153 1.37 11.81 -4.89
CA ILE A 153 1.61 11.23 -6.21
C ILE A 153 2.10 9.79 -6.11
N LEU A 154 2.85 9.45 -5.06
CA LEU A 154 3.34 8.08 -4.85
C LEU A 154 2.27 7.15 -4.25
N PHE A 155 1.29 7.73 -3.55
CA PHE A 155 0.27 6.99 -2.82
C PHE A 155 -0.73 6.26 -3.73
N HIS A 156 -1.23 6.97 -4.73
CA HIS A 156 -2.21 6.43 -5.68
C HIS A 156 -1.71 5.20 -6.45
N PRO A 157 -0.51 5.20 -7.07
CA PRO A 157 0.00 4.03 -7.77
C PRO A 157 0.34 2.88 -6.83
N ALA A 158 0.80 3.14 -5.60
CA ALA A 158 1.09 2.10 -4.63
C ALA A 158 -0.19 1.33 -4.24
N VAL A 159 -1.26 2.06 -3.87
CA VAL A 159 -2.52 1.42 -3.48
C VAL A 159 -3.20 0.74 -4.68
N SER A 160 -3.24 1.41 -5.84
CA SER A 160 -3.76 0.81 -7.08
C SER A 160 -2.99 -0.46 -7.45
N GLY A 161 -1.67 -0.45 -7.27
CA GLY A 161 -0.80 -1.60 -7.51
C GLY A 161 -1.13 -2.76 -6.57
N THR A 162 -1.31 -2.49 -5.27
CA THR A 162 -1.68 -3.54 -4.29
C THR A 162 -3.04 -4.15 -4.58
N MET A 163 -4.05 -3.35 -4.94
CA MET A 163 -5.38 -3.85 -5.29
C MET A 163 -5.36 -4.66 -6.58
N PHE A 164 -4.65 -4.18 -7.61
CA PHE A 164 -4.50 -4.90 -8.87
C PHE A 164 -3.78 -6.24 -8.67
N PHE A 165 -2.70 -6.26 -7.89
CA PHE A 165 -1.94 -7.47 -7.60
C PHE A 165 -2.77 -8.49 -6.81
N GLY A 166 -3.54 -8.04 -5.82
CA GLY A 166 -4.46 -8.90 -5.06
C GLY A 166 -5.54 -9.54 -5.96
N LEU A 167 -6.10 -8.76 -6.89
CA LEU A 167 -7.07 -9.26 -7.88
C LEU A 167 -6.46 -10.31 -8.82
N VAL A 168 -5.27 -10.03 -9.36
CA VAL A 168 -4.55 -10.97 -10.23
C VAL A 168 -4.25 -12.28 -9.50
N LEU A 169 -3.77 -12.21 -8.25
CA LEU A 169 -3.55 -13.40 -7.42
C LEU A 169 -4.83 -14.19 -7.17
N SER A 170 -5.94 -13.52 -6.85
CA SER A 170 -7.23 -14.20 -6.66
C SER A 170 -7.69 -14.94 -7.92
N VAL A 171 -7.52 -14.32 -9.10
CA VAL A 171 -7.86 -14.95 -10.38
C VAL A 171 -6.95 -16.14 -10.67
N LEU A 172 -5.64 -16.00 -10.43
CA LEU A 172 -4.68 -17.08 -10.61
C LEU A 172 -4.96 -18.27 -9.68
N PHE A 173 -5.32 -18.01 -8.41
CA PHE A 173 -5.69 -19.07 -7.47
C PHE A 173 -6.98 -19.79 -7.87
N ASN A 174 -8.00 -19.06 -8.34
CA ASN A 174 -9.24 -19.66 -8.85
C ASN A 174 -8.98 -20.48 -10.13
N LEU A 175 -8.14 -19.99 -11.03
CA LEU A 175 -7.75 -20.72 -12.24
C LEU A 175 -6.93 -21.97 -11.92
N ALA A 176 -6.01 -21.87 -10.96
CA ALA A 176 -5.25 -23.00 -10.46
C ALA A 176 -6.18 -24.06 -9.86
N ALA A 177 -7.15 -23.66 -9.03
CA ALA A 177 -8.15 -24.57 -8.47
C ALA A 177 -8.95 -25.32 -9.55
N LEU A 178 -9.37 -24.62 -10.61
CA LEU A 178 -10.09 -25.21 -11.74
C LEU A 178 -9.21 -26.17 -12.56
N LYS A 179 -7.96 -25.78 -12.86
CA LYS A 179 -7.05 -26.63 -13.64
C LYS A 179 -6.53 -27.84 -12.87
N LEU A 180 -6.45 -27.74 -11.54
CA LEU A 180 -6.05 -28.85 -10.69
C LEU A 180 -7.22 -29.74 -10.25
N LEU A 181 -8.46 -29.49 -10.68
CA LEU A 181 -9.64 -30.28 -10.31
C LEU A 181 -9.50 -31.78 -10.62
N SER A 182 -8.83 -32.13 -11.72
CA SER A 182 -8.61 -33.52 -12.12
C SER A 182 -7.41 -34.18 -11.44
N ARG A 183 -6.58 -33.41 -10.74
CA ARG A 183 -5.29 -33.86 -10.20
C ARG A 183 -5.18 -33.74 -8.69
N ILE A 184 -6.00 -32.90 -8.07
CA ILE A 184 -6.00 -32.65 -6.64
C ILE A 184 -7.04 -33.53 -5.93
N PRO A 185 -6.67 -34.14 -4.79
CA PRO A 185 -7.60 -34.85 -3.91
C PRO A 185 -8.64 -33.88 -3.33
N MET A 186 -9.87 -34.38 -3.21
CA MET A 186 -11.07 -33.57 -2.93
C MET A 186 -11.00 -32.71 -1.66
N THR A 187 -10.14 -33.08 -0.71
CA THR A 187 -9.89 -32.36 0.55
C THR A 187 -9.17 -31.02 0.39
N LEU A 188 -8.32 -30.85 -0.62
CA LEU A 188 -7.63 -29.58 -0.88
C LEU A 188 -8.44 -28.62 -1.75
N TYR A 189 -9.44 -29.14 -2.46
CA TYR A 189 -10.29 -28.33 -3.33
C TYR A 189 -10.92 -27.11 -2.62
N PRO A 190 -11.51 -27.23 -1.41
CA PRO A 190 -12.11 -26.08 -0.72
C PRO A 190 -11.09 -25.06 -0.20
N LEU A 191 -9.80 -25.43 -0.09
CA LEU A 191 -8.77 -24.55 0.44
C LEU A 191 -8.44 -23.40 -0.53
N PHE A 192 -8.42 -23.66 -1.84
CA PHE A 192 -8.13 -22.62 -2.83
C PHE A 192 -9.22 -21.52 -2.89
N PRO A 193 -10.53 -21.86 -2.98
CA PRO A 193 -11.60 -20.88 -2.85
C PRO A 193 -11.59 -20.15 -1.50
N ALA A 194 -11.24 -20.83 -0.40
CA ALA A 194 -11.15 -20.19 0.91
C ALA A 194 -10.02 -19.14 0.96
N VAL A 195 -8.84 -19.44 0.40
CA VAL A 195 -7.74 -18.47 0.29
C VAL A 195 -8.11 -17.31 -0.62
N ALA A 196 -8.75 -17.56 -1.76
CA ALA A 196 -9.21 -16.52 -2.66
C ALA A 196 -10.25 -15.61 -1.98
N ALA A 197 -11.23 -16.19 -1.28
CA ALA A 197 -12.22 -15.44 -0.51
C ALA A 197 -11.56 -14.60 0.58
N PHE A 198 -10.56 -15.13 1.28
CA PHE A 198 -9.81 -14.39 2.28
C PHE A 198 -9.08 -13.18 1.69
N ILE A 199 -8.46 -13.32 0.51
CA ILE A 199 -7.83 -12.20 -0.20
C ILE A 199 -8.88 -11.12 -0.54
N LEU A 200 -10.06 -11.52 -1.01
CA LEU A 200 -11.14 -10.58 -1.31
C LEU A 200 -11.63 -9.84 -0.06
N VAL A 201 -11.75 -10.52 1.08
CA VAL A 201 -12.09 -9.89 2.37
C VAL A 201 -11.05 -8.83 2.76
N ILE A 202 -9.77 -9.10 2.58
CA ILE A 202 -8.71 -8.11 2.85
C ILE A 202 -8.87 -6.89 1.94
N ILE A 203 -9.15 -7.09 0.65
CA ILE A 203 -9.37 -6.00 -0.31
C ILE A 203 -10.59 -5.17 0.10
N ASP A 204 -11.69 -5.83 0.48
CA ASP A 204 -12.93 -5.18 0.93
C ASP A 204 -12.75 -4.38 2.22
N VAL A 205 -11.82 -4.78 3.10
CA VAL A 205 -11.48 -4.01 4.30
C VAL A 205 -10.55 -2.83 3.98
N MET A 206 -9.58 -3.02 3.06
CA MET A 206 -8.64 -1.97 2.66
C MET A 206 -9.32 -0.85 1.85
N LEU A 207 -10.32 -1.18 1.04
CA LEU A 207 -11.03 -0.24 0.18
C LEU A 207 -11.75 0.91 0.92
N PRO A 208 -12.59 0.68 1.95
CA PRO A 208 -13.25 1.76 2.69
C PRO A 208 -12.26 2.62 3.47
N ILE A 209 -11.17 2.04 3.99
CA ILE A 209 -10.11 2.80 4.65
C ILE A 209 -9.48 3.76 3.64
N LEU A 210 -9.20 3.30 2.42
CA LEU A 210 -8.68 4.16 1.36
C LEU A 210 -9.67 5.28 0.99
N ILE A 211 -10.95 4.96 0.85
CA ILE A 211 -12.00 5.94 0.53
C ILE A 211 -12.13 6.98 1.64
N ASP A 212 -12.07 6.56 2.91
CA ASP A 212 -12.16 7.48 4.05
C ASP A 212 -10.97 8.44 4.08
N VAL A 213 -9.75 7.93 3.90
CA VAL A 213 -8.54 8.74 3.75
C VAL A 213 -8.70 9.74 2.60
N PHE A 214 -9.19 9.31 1.45
CA PHE A 214 -9.40 10.18 0.30
C PHE A 214 -10.46 11.28 0.56
N LYS A 215 -11.56 10.94 1.24
CA LYS A 215 -12.58 11.92 1.64
C LYS A 215 -12.02 12.95 2.63
N ASN A 216 -11.25 12.49 3.60
CA ASN A 216 -10.61 13.37 4.58
C ASN A 216 -9.62 14.33 3.90
N CYS A 217 -8.83 13.85 2.94
CA CYS A 217 -7.96 14.72 2.13
C CYS A 217 -8.75 15.78 1.35
N LYS A 218 -9.88 15.43 0.73
CA LYS A 218 -10.73 16.41 0.02
C LYS A 218 -11.35 17.46 0.94
N SER A 219 -11.81 17.04 2.12
CA SER A 219 -12.34 17.95 3.13
C SER A 219 -11.27 18.94 3.58
N LEU A 220 -10.04 18.46 3.78
CA LEU A 220 -8.89 19.30 4.09
C LEU A 220 -8.61 20.29 2.95
N GLU A 221 -8.56 19.82 1.71
CA GLU A 221 -8.35 20.67 0.52
C GLU A 221 -9.41 21.79 0.42
N ALA A 222 -10.68 21.47 0.69
CA ALA A 222 -11.76 22.44 0.70
C ALA A 222 -11.58 23.51 1.80
N LYS A 223 -11.17 23.10 3.02
CA LYS A 223 -10.86 24.04 4.11
C LYS A 223 -9.70 24.96 3.74
N TRP A 224 -8.62 24.39 3.18
CA TRP A 224 -7.48 25.16 2.71
C TRP A 224 -7.88 26.18 1.63
N ARG A 225 -8.69 25.78 0.65
CA ARG A 225 -9.24 26.69 -0.37
C ARG A 225 -10.07 27.84 0.23
N ASN A 226 -10.82 27.56 1.29
CA ASN A 226 -11.63 28.57 1.95
C ASN A 226 -10.75 29.59 2.70
N ILE A 227 -9.73 29.12 3.41
CA ILE A 227 -8.72 29.97 4.06
C ILE A 227 -7.97 30.82 3.03
N LEU A 228 -7.67 30.25 1.87
CA LEU A 228 -7.05 30.94 0.73
C LEU A 228 -7.89 32.09 0.17
N GLY A 229 -9.22 32.02 0.26
CA GLY A 229 -10.12 33.09 -0.16
C GLY A 229 -10.07 34.31 0.76
N LEU A 230 -9.81 34.08 2.04
CA LEU A 230 -9.79 35.08 3.12
C LEU A 230 -8.43 35.77 3.32
N SER A 231 -7.34 35.16 2.86
CA SER A 231 -6.00 35.74 3.00
C SER A 231 -5.77 36.85 1.97
N GLU A 232 -5.22 38.00 2.40
CA GLU A 232 -4.80 39.10 1.51
C GLU A 232 -3.59 38.72 0.66
N ASP A 233 -2.72 37.84 1.16
CA ASP A 233 -1.51 37.36 0.48
C ASP A 233 -1.79 36.24 -0.53
N LYS A 234 -2.77 36.49 -1.41
CA LYS A 234 -3.22 35.54 -2.43
C LYS A 234 -2.09 35.08 -3.33
N LYS A 235 -1.07 35.91 -3.59
CA LYS A 235 0.00 35.59 -4.54
C LYS A 235 0.86 34.42 -4.05
N HIS A 236 1.38 34.48 -2.83
CA HIS A 236 2.26 33.44 -2.30
C HIS A 236 1.48 32.14 -2.06
N LEU A 237 0.26 32.28 -1.53
CA LEU A 237 -0.62 31.15 -1.22
C LEU A 237 -1.15 30.49 -2.50
N LYS A 238 -1.47 31.24 -3.55
CA LYS A 238 -1.87 30.71 -4.87
C LYS A 238 -0.73 29.98 -5.56
N THR A 239 0.51 30.48 -5.49
CA THR A 239 1.67 29.77 -6.03
C THR A 239 1.91 28.45 -5.28
N LYS A 240 1.77 28.46 -3.95
CA LYS A 240 1.85 27.25 -3.12
C LYS A 240 0.67 26.29 -3.39
N LEU A 241 -0.53 26.80 -3.66
CA LEU A 241 -1.69 25.99 -4.03
C LEU A 241 -1.58 25.43 -5.46
N GLN A 242 -1.00 26.18 -6.40
CA GLN A 242 -0.73 25.71 -7.76
C GLN A 242 0.33 24.62 -7.77
N SER A 243 1.33 24.69 -6.88
CA SER A 243 2.26 23.57 -6.69
C SER A 243 1.60 22.39 -5.98
N LEU A 244 0.58 22.62 -5.15
CA LEU A 244 -0.25 21.58 -4.53
C LEU A 244 -1.30 20.97 -5.47
N ARG A 245 -1.51 21.54 -6.66
CA ARG A 245 -2.53 21.06 -7.59
C ARG A 245 -2.10 19.71 -8.13
N THR A 246 -2.71 18.63 -7.62
CA THR A 246 -2.52 17.27 -8.14
C THR A 246 -2.58 17.30 -9.67
N PRO A 247 -1.60 16.68 -10.37
CA PRO A 247 -1.65 16.58 -11.80
C PRO A 247 -2.98 15.89 -12.15
N ARG A 248 -3.90 16.66 -12.74
CA ARG A 248 -5.05 16.08 -13.41
C ARG A 248 -4.46 15.38 -14.62
N ILE A 249 -4.11 14.11 -14.46
CA ILE A 249 -4.00 13.19 -15.57
C ILE A 249 -5.43 13.10 -16.09
N TYR A 250 -5.79 14.06 -16.95
CA TYR A 250 -6.88 13.86 -17.87
C TYR A 250 -6.43 12.67 -18.70
N ALA A 251 -6.99 11.49 -18.40
CA ALA A 251 -7.12 10.42 -19.38
C ALA A 251 -8.07 10.92 -20.48
N GLY A 252 -7.63 11.97 -21.18
CA GLY A 252 -8.24 12.43 -22.40
C GLY A 252 -7.86 11.40 -23.43
N THR A 253 -8.79 10.50 -23.74
CA THR A 253 -8.90 9.97 -25.09
C THR A 253 -8.80 11.17 -26.03
N ALA A 254 -7.65 11.29 -26.70
CA ALA A 254 -7.44 12.24 -27.78
C ALA A 254 -8.43 11.88 -28.90
N ARG A 255 -9.67 12.35 -28.80
CA ARG A 255 -10.48 12.56 -29.98
C ARG A 255 -9.95 13.82 -30.63
N GLY A 256 -9.09 13.61 -31.63
CA GLY A 256 -8.89 14.59 -32.68
C GLY A 256 -10.23 14.86 -33.35
N HIS A 257 -10.58 16.14 -33.42
CA HIS A 257 -11.60 16.82 -34.22
C HIS A 257 -11.76 18.18 -33.50
N ASP A 258 -11.56 19.35 -34.08
CA ASP A 258 -11.41 19.74 -35.47
C ASP A 258 -10.66 21.07 -35.55
N ILE A 259 -10.01 21.22 -36.69
CA ILE A 259 -9.49 22.46 -37.24
C ILE A 259 -10.68 23.36 -37.61
N GLY A 260 -10.60 24.65 -37.28
CA GLY A 260 -11.12 25.69 -38.17
C GLY A 260 -12.14 26.67 -37.60
N HIS A 261 -11.81 27.95 -37.82
CA HIS A 261 -12.67 29.14 -37.86
C HIS A 261 -13.25 29.64 -36.52
N GLY A 262 -13.13 30.92 -36.16
CA GLY A 262 -12.59 32.07 -36.87
C GLY A 262 -12.58 33.26 -35.93
N CYS A 263 -11.56 34.10 -36.10
CA CYS A 263 -11.49 35.43 -35.54
C CYS A 263 -12.34 36.35 -36.43
N VAL A 264 -13.39 36.96 -35.88
CA VAL A 264 -14.02 38.15 -36.46
C VAL A 264 -14.42 39.06 -35.29
N ILE A 265 -13.61 40.12 -35.16
CA ILE A 265 -13.84 41.47 -34.61
C ILE A 265 -14.46 41.58 -33.22
#